data_AF-A0A918TFS0-F1
#
_entry.id   AF-A0A918TFS0-F1
#
_cell.length_a   1.000
_cell.length_b   1.000
_cell.length_c   1.000
_cell.angle_alpha   90.00
_cell.angle_beta   90.00
_cell.angle_gamma   90.00
#
_symmetry.space_group_name_H-M   'P 1'
#
loop_
_entity.id
_entity.type
_entity.pdbx_description
1 polymer ?
#
loop_
_entity_poly.entity_id
_entity_poly.type
_entity_poly.pdbx_seq_one_letter_code
_entity_poly.pdbx_strand_id
1 'polypeptide(L)' 'MLKVPVLLDDMNDSAATAYSASPERFFILGADGKVAYAGERGPFGVDIDALEARLKELLVETWSSQ' A
#
# COMPACT_ATOMS: atom_id res chain seq x y z
N MET A 1 -9.19 -18.52 6.48
CA MET A 1 -7.90 -18.19 5.82
C MET A 1 -8.17 -17.03 4.87
N LEU A 2 -7.45 -15.91 5.00
CA LEU A 2 -7.60 -14.77 4.09
C LEU A 2 -7.02 -15.14 2.71
N LYS A 3 -7.73 -14.83 1.63
CA LYS A 3 -7.21 -14.96 0.26
C LYS A 3 -6.68 -13.61 -0.19
N VAL A 4 -5.37 -13.52 -0.41
CA VAL A 4 -4.74 -12.34 -1.00
C VAL A 4 -4.48 -12.65 -2.48
N PRO A 5 -5.17 -12.00 -3.43
CA PRO A 5 -4.92 -12.22 -4.84
C PRO A 5 -3.51 -11.78 -5.20
N VAL A 6 -2.82 -12.59 -6.00
CA VAL A 6 -1.54 -12.24 -6.59
C VAL A 6 -1.77 -12.00 -8.08
N LEU A 7 -1.33 -10.84 -8.55
CA LEU A 7 -1.45 -10.43 -9.95
C LEU A 7 -0.04 -10.23 -10.52
N LEU A 8 0.09 -10.38 -11.83
CA LEU A 8 1.29 -10.00 -12.57
C LEU A 8 1.04 -8.62 -13.18
N ASP A 9 2.08 -7.78 -13.18
CA ASP A 9 2.05 -6.54 -13.95
C ASP A 9 2.00 -6.84 -15.46
N ASP A 10 1.69 -5.85 -16.27
CA ASP A 10 1.81 -6.00 -17.72
C ASP A 10 3.28 -6.01 -18.17
N MET A 11 3.51 -6.34 -19.43
CA MET A 11 4.85 -6.41 -20.01
C MET A 11 5.55 -5.04 -20.16
N ASN A 12 4.84 -3.95 -19.87
CA ASN A 12 5.37 -2.59 -19.91
C ASN A 12 5.72 -2.05 -18.52
N ASP A 13 5.62 -2.88 -17.47
CA ASP A 13 5.82 -2.47 -16.08
C ASP A 13 4.91 -1.29 -15.68
N SER A 14 3.67 -1.25 -16.18
CA SER A 14 2.77 -0.11 -16.01
C SER A 14 2.50 0.20 -14.53
N ALA A 15 2.20 -0.82 -13.72
CA ALA A 15 1.94 -0.62 -12.30
C ALA A 15 3.24 -0.30 -11.54
N ALA A 16 4.33 -1.01 -11.81
CA ALA A 16 5.61 -0.77 -11.17
C ALA A 16 6.13 0.65 -11.44
N THR A 17 5.94 1.16 -12.66
CA THR A 17 6.30 2.53 -13.06
C THR A 17 5.39 3.55 -12.38
N ALA A 18 4.07 3.38 -12.45
CA ALA A 18 3.09 4.30 -11.88
C ALA A 18 3.27 4.46 -10.36
N TYR A 19 3.66 3.39 -9.67
CA TYR A 19 3.85 3.39 -8.21
C TYR A 19 5.31 3.51 -7.78
N SER A 20 6.27 3.65 -8.70
CA SER A 20 7.70 3.68 -8.36
C SER A 20 8.09 2.50 -7.44
N ALA A 21 7.59 1.31 -7.76
CA ALA A 21 7.54 0.17 -6.84
C ALA A 21 8.86 -0.59 -6.71
N SER A 22 9.84 -0.33 -7.57
CA SER A 22 11.15 -1.00 -7.54
C SER A 22 12.02 -0.52 -6.37
N PRO A 23 12.74 -1.42 -5.67
CA PRO A 23 12.73 -2.88 -5.86
C PRO A 23 11.52 -3.57 -5.20
N GLU A 24 11.02 -3.03 -4.10
CA GLU A 24 9.75 -3.38 -3.47
C GLU A 24 9.18 -2.16 -2.75
N ARG A 25 7.85 -2.09 -2.60
CA ARG A 25 7.17 -0.97 -1.94
C ARG A 25 5.75 -1.35 -1.50
N PHE A 26 5.35 -0.88 -0.31
CA PHE A 26 4.00 -1.08 0.23
C PHE A 26 3.17 0.20 0.15
N PHE A 27 1.89 0.04 -0.11
CA PHE A 27 0.92 1.13 -0.22
C PHE A 27 -0.36 0.79 0.55
N ILE A 28 -1.02 1.82 1.07
CA ILE A 28 -2.43 1.73 1.50
C ILE A 28 -3.22 2.69 0.63
N LEU A 29 -4.31 2.18 0.05
CA LEU A 29 -5.29 3.00 -0.66
C LEU A 29 -6.49 3.25 0.27
N GLY A 30 -6.94 4.50 0.32
CA GLY A 30 -8.18 4.88 1.00
C GLY A 30 -9.42 4.44 0.22
N ALA A 31 -10.58 4.45 0.90
CA ALA A 31 -11.86 4.12 0.27
C ALA A 31 -12.25 5.10 -0.85
N ASP A 32 -11.64 6.29 -0.91
CA ASP A 32 -11.78 7.28 -1.98
C ASP A 32 -10.88 7.01 -3.19
N GLY A 33 -10.14 5.90 -3.19
CA GLY A 33 -9.23 5.50 -4.26
C GLY A 33 -7.89 6.23 -4.27
N LYS A 34 -7.59 7.05 -3.25
CA LYS A 34 -6.32 7.79 -3.16
C LYS A 34 -5.29 7.03 -2.33
N VAL A 35 -4.02 7.33 -2.56
CA VAL A 35 -2.92 6.79 -1.75
C VAL A 35 -2.96 7.44 -0.37
N ALA A 36 -3.25 6.64 0.65
CA ALA A 36 -3.29 7.06 2.05
C ALA A 36 -1.97 6.78 2.79
N TYR A 37 -1.13 5.90 2.23
CA TYR A 37 0.23 5.63 2.66
C TYR A 37 1.06 5.15 1.47
N ALA A 38 2.28 5.68 1.35
CA ALA A 38 3.30 5.20 0.45
C ALA A 38 4.57 4.96 1.26
N GLY A 39 4.95 3.69 1.44
CA GLY A 39 6.17 3.34 2.18
C GLY A 39 7.43 3.80 1.45
N GLU A 40 8.58 3.72 2.10
CA GLU A 40 9.85 3.97 1.43
C GLU A 40 10.22 2.82 0.49
N ARG A 41 11.18 3.07 -0.42
CA ARG A 41 11.68 2.03 -1.32
C ARG A 41 12.49 1.00 -0.54
N GLY A 42 12.20 -0.28 -0.76
CA GLY A 42 12.95 -1.38 -0.17
C GLY A 42 14.34 -1.60 -0.76
N PRO A 43 15.09 -2.60 -0.25
CA PRO A 43 14.72 -3.39 0.93
C PRO A 43 14.90 -2.60 2.24
N PHE A 44 15.73 -1.56 2.23
CA PHE A 44 16.11 -0.82 3.45
C PHE A 44 15.01 0.08 4.01
N GLY A 45 14.09 0.55 3.15
CA GLY A 45 12.95 1.39 3.55
C GLY A 45 11.70 0.61 3.95
N VAL A 46 11.74 -0.73 3.97
CA VAL A 46 10.59 -1.53 4.38
C VAL A 46 10.38 -1.38 5.89
N ASP A 47 9.24 -0.80 6.25
CA ASP A 47 8.80 -0.64 7.64
C ASP A 47 7.36 -1.14 7.77
N ILE A 48 7.21 -2.37 8.27
CA ILE A 48 5.92 -3.03 8.44
C ILE A 48 5.16 -2.46 9.64
N ASP A 49 5.88 -2.01 10.67
CA ASP A 49 5.27 -1.44 11.88
C ASP A 49 4.61 -0.10 11.54
N ALA A 50 5.27 0.74 10.73
CA ALA A 50 4.70 2.00 10.23
C ALA A 50 3.48 1.76 9.32
N LEU A 51 3.54 0.74 8.46
CA LEU A 51 2.41 0.34 7.60
C LEU A 51 1.19 -0.08 8.45
N GLU A 52 1.40 -0.95 9.45
CA GLU A 52 0.33 -1.41 10.34
C GLU A 52 -0.25 -0.26 11.17
N ALA A 53 0.60 0.61 11.73
CA ALA A 53 0.17 1.77 12.48
C ALA A 53 -0.73 2.67 11.63
N ARG A 54 -0.32 2.98 10.39
CA ARG A 54 -1.13 3.81 9.50
C ARG A 54 -2.45 3.16 9.11
N LEU A 55 -2.46 1.84 8.90
CA LEU A 55 -3.72 1.12 8.63
C LEU A 55 -4.70 1.22 9.81
N LYS A 56 -4.22 1.10 11.05
CA LYS A 56 -5.06 1.23 12.25
C LYS A 56 -5.67 2.62 12.39
N GLU A 57 -4.88 3.67 12.15
CA GLU A 57 -5.38 5.05 12.15
C GLU A 57 -6.51 5.26 11.14
N LEU A 58 -6.30 4.79 9.90
CA LEU A 58 -7.29 4.90 8.83
C LEU A 58 -8.61 4.19 9.15
N LEU A 59 -8.54 3.04 9.82
CA LEU A 59 -9.75 2.32 10.26
C LEU A 59 -10.53 3.10 11.32
N VAL A 60 -9.84 3.74 12.26
CA VAL A 60 -10.47 4.60 13.28
C VAL A 60 -11.11 5.83 12.65
N GLU A 61 -10.41 6.52 11.75
CA GLU A 61 -10.93 7.68 11.00
C GLU A 61 -12.20 7.32 10.21
N THR A 62 -12.18 6.17 9.53
CA THR A 62 -13.31 5.69 8.71
C THR A 62 -14.54 5.40 9.57
N TRP A 63 -14.36 4.72 10.71
CA TRP A 63 -15.48 4.35 11.59
C TRP A 63 -15.98 5.49 12.48
N SER A 64 -15.16 6.53 12.70
CA SER A 64 -15.60 7.74 13.40
C SER A 64 -16.40 8.70 12.50
N SER A 65 -16.35 8.48 11.18
CA SER A 65 -17.05 9.28 10.17
C SER A 65 -18.36 8.64 9.69
N GLN A 66 -18.77 7.53 10.31
CA GLN A 66 -20.05 6.83 10.14
C GLN A 66 -20.93 7.03 11.37
#